data_AF-A0A3Q0J3L9-F1
#
_entry.id   AF-A0A3Q0J3L9-F1
#
_cell.length_a   1.000
_cell.length_b   1.000
_cell.length_c   1.000
_cell.angle_alpha   90.00
_cell.angle_beta   90.00
_cell.angle_gamma   90.00
#
_symmetry.space_group_name_H-M   'P 1'
#
loop_
_entity.id
_entity.type
_entity.pdbx_description
1 polymer ?
#
loop_
_entity_poly.entity_id
_entity_poly.type
_entity_poly.pdbx_seq_one_letter_code
_entity_poly.pdbx_strand_id
1 'polypeptide(L)'
;MANSPGSPGTILNFIPFVSSIEPTFWYKLSEIKLDEDKLKETPRPIQGYFNHNGSCRLYINSSSFSSTSSESFDHFAEGTLLNLNSLESNEKLSFGVEFFS
;
A
#
# COMPACT_ATOMS: atom_id res chain seq x y z
N MET A 1 -4.38 -51.36 -21.89
CA MET A 1 -4.33 -50.40 -20.76
C MET A 1 -4.46 -49.01 -21.37
N ALA A 2 -5.60 -48.36 -21.15
CA ALA A 2 -5.92 -47.08 -21.77
C ALA A 2 -5.18 -45.94 -21.06
N ASN A 3 -4.53 -45.07 -21.83
CA ASN A 3 -3.94 -43.82 -21.34
C ASN A 3 -5.06 -42.93 -20.78
N SER A 4 -4.98 -42.62 -19.48
CA SER A 4 -5.88 -41.66 -18.85
C SER A 4 -5.59 -40.26 -19.41
N PRO A 5 -6.58 -39.51 -19.92
CA PRO A 5 -6.36 -38.19 -20.46
C PRO A 5 -5.87 -37.27 -19.33
N GLY A 6 -4.74 -36.61 -19.58
CA GLY A 6 -4.03 -35.78 -18.61
C GLY A 6 -4.96 -34.81 -17.90
N SER A 7 -4.80 -34.72 -16.57
CA SER A 7 -5.35 -33.62 -15.79
C SER A 7 -4.95 -32.31 -16.49
N PRO A 8 -5.88 -31.40 -16.81
CA PRO A 8 -5.51 -30.08 -17.31
C PRO A 8 -4.55 -29.48 -16.29
N GLY A 9 -3.32 -29.19 -16.73
CA GLY A 9 -2.29 -28.63 -15.87
C GLY A 9 -2.86 -27.40 -15.18
N THR A 10 -2.82 -27.37 -13.85
CA THR A 10 -3.36 -26.28 -13.05
C THR A 10 -2.76 -24.96 -13.53
N ILE A 11 -3.60 -24.10 -14.12
CA ILE A 11 -3.18 -22.78 -14.58
C ILE A 11 -2.94 -21.92 -13.34
N LEU A 12 -1.72 -21.38 -13.20
CA LEU A 12 -1.38 -20.44 -12.14
C LEU A 12 -2.19 -19.14 -12.34
N ASN A 13 -2.90 -18.72 -11.30
CA ASN A 13 -3.68 -17.48 -11.31
C ASN A 13 -3.13 -16.50 -10.27
N PHE A 14 -3.15 -15.21 -10.60
CA PHE A 14 -2.74 -14.13 -9.71
C PHE A 14 -3.94 -13.48 -9.02
N ILE A 15 -3.73 -13.00 -7.81
CA ILE A 15 -4.73 -12.25 -7.04
C ILE A 15 -4.35 -10.76 -7.09
N PRO A 16 -5.31 -9.85 -7.35
CA PRO A 16 -5.02 -8.42 -7.34
C PRO A 16 -4.65 -7.95 -5.94
N PHE A 17 -3.70 -7.02 -5.88
CA PHE A 17 -3.35 -6.32 -4.65
C PHE A 17 -4.48 -5.36 -4.25
N VAL A 18 -4.79 -5.30 -2.96
CA VAL A 18 -5.83 -4.39 -2.42
C VAL A 18 -5.28 -3.63 -1.22
N SER A 19 -5.46 -2.31 -1.19
CA SER A 19 -5.16 -1.50 0.01
C SER A 19 -6.44 -1.16 0.78
N SER A 20 -6.34 -1.05 2.08
CA SER A 20 -7.39 -0.56 2.98
C SER A 20 -6.80 0.53 3.87
N ILE A 21 -7.28 1.75 3.68
CA ILE A 21 -6.77 2.94 4.37
C ILE A 21 -7.77 3.32 5.46
N GLU A 22 -7.33 3.31 6.71
CA GLU A 22 -8.16 3.70 7.84
C GLU A 22 -8.36 5.22 7.91
N PRO A 23 -9.48 5.71 8.48
CA PRO A 23 -9.71 7.15 8.66
C PRO A 23 -8.59 7.88 9.41
N THR A 24 -7.94 7.20 10.36
CA THR A 24 -6.80 7.71 11.15
C THR A 24 -5.63 8.14 10.28
N PHE A 25 -5.41 7.48 9.15
CA PHE A 25 -4.40 7.87 8.16
C PHE A 25 -4.67 9.27 7.62
N TRP A 26 -5.90 9.55 7.20
CA TRP A 26 -6.27 10.83 6.59
C TRP A 26 -6.18 11.99 7.56
N TYR A 27 -6.55 11.77 8.82
CA TYR A 27 -6.37 12.77 9.87
C TYR A 27 -4.89 13.11 10.04
N LYS A 28 -4.03 12.09 10.14
CA LYS A 28 -2.59 12.32 10.32
C LYS A 28 -1.95 12.98 9.09
N LEU A 29 -2.34 12.55 7.90
CA LEU A 29 -1.90 13.16 6.65
C LEU A 29 -2.30 14.63 6.56
N SER A 30 -3.49 14.98 7.04
CA SER A 30 -3.97 16.36 7.04
C SER A 30 -3.16 17.25 7.99
N GLU A 31 -2.84 16.76 9.19
CA GLU A 31 -1.93 17.45 10.12
C GLU A 31 -0.57 17.70 9.46
N ILE A 32 0.05 16.65 8.90
CA ILE A 32 1.34 16.73 8.22
C ILE A 32 1.29 17.72 7.04
N LYS A 33 0.21 17.68 6.25
CA LYS A 33 0.04 18.59 5.10
C LYS A 33 0.03 20.05 5.53
N LEU A 34 -0.68 20.37 6.61
CA LEU A 34 -0.82 21.74 7.11
C LEU A 34 0.43 22.24 7.83
N ASP A 35 1.04 21.38 8.65
CA ASP A 35 2.10 21.78 9.58
C ASP A 35 3.49 21.67 8.94
N GLU A 36 3.76 20.59 8.19
CA GLU A 36 5.07 20.28 7.63
C GLU A 36 5.19 20.63 6.14
N ASP A 37 4.32 20.05 5.31
CA ASP A 37 4.49 20.09 3.85
C ASP A 37 4.05 21.44 3.26
N LYS A 38 3.00 22.05 3.81
CA LYS A 38 2.39 23.31 3.36
C LYS A 38 2.03 23.27 1.87
N LEU A 39 2.90 23.81 1.02
CA LEU A 39 2.76 23.85 -0.44
C LEU A 39 3.75 22.93 -1.17
N LYS A 40 4.67 22.28 -0.44
CA LYS A 40 5.67 21.40 -1.02
C LYS A 40 5.09 20.00 -1.20
N GLU A 41 5.30 19.43 -2.38
CA GLU A 41 4.97 18.04 -2.69
C GLU A 41 6.19 17.17 -2.37
N THR A 42 6.42 16.89 -1.09
CA THR A 42 7.59 16.13 -0.65
C THR A 42 7.25 14.64 -0.56
N PRO A 43 7.98 13.73 -1.23
CA PRO A 43 7.81 12.29 -1.04
C PRO A 43 8.13 11.89 0.40
N ARG A 44 7.27 11.07 1.00
CA ARG A 44 7.41 10.63 2.40
C ARG A 44 7.39 9.11 2.51
N PRO A 45 8.36 8.47 3.18
CA PRO A 45 8.30 7.04 3.42
C PRO A 45 7.14 6.72 4.35
N ILE A 46 6.39 5.67 4.03
CA ILE A 46 5.31 5.12 4.85
C ILE A 46 5.43 3.61 4.92
N GLN A 47 4.88 3.02 5.98
CA GLN A 47 4.82 1.56 6.14
C GLN A 47 3.38 1.09 6.32
N GLY A 48 2.98 0.09 5.54
CA GLY A 48 1.72 -0.64 5.75
C GLY A 48 2.00 -2.04 6.30
N TYR A 49 0.96 -2.74 6.74
CA TYR A 49 1.08 -4.11 7.22
C TYR A 49 0.04 -5.03 6.57
N PHE A 50 0.40 -6.30 6.43
CA PHE A 50 -0.51 -7.34 5.98
C PHE A 50 -1.08 -8.10 7.18
N ASN A 51 -2.30 -8.62 7.03
CA ASN A 51 -2.80 -9.60 7.99
C ASN A 51 -2.29 -11.01 7.63
N HIS A 52 -2.19 -11.89 8.62
CA HIS A 52 -1.77 -13.28 8.43
C HIS A 52 -2.87 -14.17 7.80
N ASN A 53 -3.99 -13.60 7.37
CA ASN A 53 -5.19 -14.38 7.00
C ASN A 53 -5.18 -14.82 5.53
N GLY A 54 -4.02 -14.82 4.87
CA GLY A 54 -3.87 -15.21 3.47
C GLY A 54 -4.48 -14.24 2.45
N SER A 55 -4.89 -13.04 2.89
CA SER A 55 -5.37 -11.99 1.99
C SER A 55 -4.22 -11.10 1.54
N CYS A 56 -4.13 -10.80 0.24
CA CYS A 56 -3.18 -9.82 -0.32
C CYS A 56 -3.68 -8.38 -0.06
N ARG A 57 -4.14 -8.11 1.17
CA ARG A 57 -4.70 -6.82 1.57
C ARG A 57 -3.73 -6.08 2.48
N LEU A 58 -3.27 -4.93 2.01
CA LEU A 58 -2.42 -4.02 2.78
C LEU A 58 -3.27 -3.06 3.61
N TYR A 59 -2.96 -2.93 4.89
CA TYR A 59 -3.59 -1.98 5.79
C TYR A 59 -2.66 -0.80 6.06
N ILE A 60 -3.24 0.40 6.03
CA ILE A 60 -2.55 1.68 6.24
C ILE A 60 -3.37 2.50 7.23
N ASN A 61 -2.73 3.05 8.25
CA ASN A 61 -3.36 3.84 9.31
C ASN A 61 -2.44 4.99 9.75
N SER A 62 -2.73 5.67 10.87
CA SER A 62 -1.86 6.76 11.35
C SER A 62 -0.44 6.32 11.75
N SER A 63 -0.23 5.06 12.16
CA SER A 63 1.11 4.57 12.52
C SER A 63 2.00 4.35 11.29
N SER A 64 1.42 4.34 10.09
CA SER A 64 2.17 4.23 8.83
C SER A 64 3.17 5.35 8.59
N PHE A 65 3.03 6.50 9.28
CA PHE A 65 3.98 7.62 9.22
C PHE A 65 5.12 7.51 10.24
N SER A 66 5.06 6.55 11.18
CA SER A 66 6.12 6.35 12.17
C SER A 66 7.18 5.39 11.64
N SER A 67 8.45 5.75 11.79
CA SER A 67 9.58 4.85 11.47
C SER A 67 9.77 3.73 12.49
N THR A 68 9.04 3.76 13.60
CA THR A 68 9.06 2.69 14.59
C THR A 68 8.19 1.55 14.10
N SER A 69 8.81 0.59 13.40
CA SER A 69 8.21 -0.72 13.15
C SER A 69 7.67 -1.23 14.48
N SER A 70 6.36 -1.26 14.63
CA SER A 70 5.76 -1.91 15.79
C SER A 70 6.23 -3.36 15.73
N GLU A 71 7.03 -3.80 16.70
CA GLU A 71 7.74 -5.09 16.74
C GLU A 71 6.82 -6.33 16.70
N SER A 72 5.55 -6.16 16.36
CA SER A 72 4.49 -7.17 16.40
C SER A 72 3.87 -7.48 15.04
N PHE A 73 4.28 -6.81 13.95
CA PHE A 73 3.85 -7.18 12.60
C PHE A 73 5.03 -7.80 11.84
N ASP A 74 5.03 -9.13 11.73
CA ASP A 74 6.04 -9.88 10.97
C ASP A 74 5.96 -9.64 9.44
N HIS A 75 4.92 -8.92 8.97
CA HIS A 75 4.68 -8.64 7.56
C HIS A 75 4.32 -7.16 7.34
N PHE A 76 5.34 -6.36 6.99
CA PHE A 76 5.18 -4.97 6.58
C PHE A 76 5.55 -4.77 5.11
N ALA A 77 5.02 -3.70 4.52
CA ALA A 77 5.36 -3.22 3.19
C ALA A 77 5.81 -1.78 3.28
N GLU A 78 6.96 -1.47 2.69
CA GLU A 78 7.49 -0.11 2.61
C GLU A 78 7.00 0.57 1.33
N GLY A 79 6.50 1.79 1.47
CA GLY A 79 5.99 2.57 0.36
C GLY A 79 6.39 4.03 0.47
N THR A 80 6.14 4.78 -0.60
CA THR A 80 6.33 6.23 -0.61
C THR A 80 4.99 6.92 -0.87
N LEU A 81 4.63 7.85 0.01
CA LEU A 81 3.49 8.72 -0.15
C LEU A 81 3.92 10.02 -0.83
N LEU A 82 3.25 10.36 -1.93
CA LEU A 82 3.37 11.67 -2.57
C LEU A 82 2.05 12.41 -2.46
N ASN A 83 2.04 13.52 -1.72
CA ASN A 83 0.87 14.37 -1.56
C ASN A 83 0.88 15.49 -2.58
N LEU A 84 0.01 15.39 -3.58
CA LEU A 84 -0.10 16.37 -4.66
C LEU A 84 -1.03 17.52 -4.25
N ASN A 85 -0.66 18.74 -4.65
CA ASN A 85 -1.34 19.98 -4.29
C ASN A 85 -2.20 20.55 -5.43
N SER A 86 -2.03 20.06 -6.66
CA SER A 86 -2.86 20.45 -7.80
C SER A 86 -3.52 19.26 -8.47
N LEU A 87 -4.74 19.44 -8.98
CA LEU A 87 -5.42 18.38 -9.74
C LEU A 87 -4.69 18.09 -11.05
N GLU A 88 -4.05 19.08 -11.66
CA GLU A 88 -3.27 18.93 -12.90
C GLU A 88 -2.01 18.07 -12.71
N SER A 89 -1.41 18.03 -11.51
CA SER A 89 -0.29 17.13 -11.20
C SER A 89 -0.74 15.68 -11.01
N ASN A 90 -2.01 15.44 -10.66
CA ASN A 90 -2.56 14.08 -10.51
C ASN A 90 -2.78 13.38 -11.86
N GLU A 91 -2.98 14.11 -12.96
CA GLU A 91 -3.21 13.49 -14.29
C GLU A 91 -1.96 12.81 -14.87
N LYS A 92 -0.76 13.16 -14.36
CA LYS A 92 0.52 12.59 -14.80
C LYS A 92 1.00 11.40 -13.98
N LEU A 93 0.37 11.14 -12.83
CA LEU A 93 0.75 10.06 -11.94
C LEU A 93 -0.40 9.05 -11.92
N SER A 94 -0.22 7.94 -12.63
CA SER A 94 -1.06 6.76 -12.45
C SER A 94 -1.20 6.47 -10.97
N PHE A 95 -2.44 6.45 -10.48
CA PHE A 95 -2.80 6.10 -9.10
C PHE A 95 -2.09 4.80 -8.70
N GLY A 96 -1.06 4.91 -7.87
CA GLY A 96 -0.29 3.77 -7.39
C GLY A 96 0.47 4.19 -6.14
N VAL A 97 0.05 3.68 -4.99
CA VAL A 97 1.01 3.54 -3.89
C VAL A 97 1.94 2.41 -4.34
N GLU A 98 3.10 2.77 -4.87
CA GLU A 98 4.09 1.82 -5.35
C GLU A 98 4.84 1.23 -4.14
N PHE A 99 4.55 -0.03 -3.85
CA PHE A 99 5.36 -0.86 -2.94
C PHE A 99 6.39 -1.57 -3.80
N PHE A 100 7.67 -1.22 -3.64
CA PHE A 100 8.76 -1.98 -4.25
C PHE A 100 8.98 -3.23 -3.41
N SER A 101 8.89 -4.41 -4.05
CA SER A 101 9.26 -5.71 -3.48
C SER A 101 10.76 -5.96 -3.58
#